data_AF-A3I0M0-F1
#
_entry.id   AF-A3I0M0-F1
#
_cell.length_a   1.000
_cell.length_b   1.000
_cell.length_c   1.000
_cell.angle_alpha   90.00
_cell.angle_beta   90.00
_cell.angle_gamma   90.00
#
_symmetry.space_group_name_H-M   'P 1'
#
loop_
_entity.id
_entity.type
_entity.pdbx_description
1 polymer ?
#
loop_
_entity_poly.entity_id
_entity_poly.type
_entity_poly.pdbx_seq_one_letter_code
_entity_poly.pdbx_strand_id
1 'polypeptide(L)'
;MKKVAFYTLGCKLNFSETSTISRQFEDKGYLKVDFQENPDIFIINTCSVTENADKKCKKIVKEAKKISPNSYVTIIGCYAQLKPKEISEIPDVDAVLGAAEKFRLIELLDDFAKAQETKVLASEIQEATTFNNAYSINDRTRTFLKVQDGCNYGCAFCTIPLARGKSRSNTIESVLESAREIAATDVKEIVLTGVNIGDFGIVDGKRNERFADLVFALDDVEGINRFRISSIEPNLLTNEIISFAAQSKRFVPHFHVPLQSGSNTILRKMGRRYLRELYVDRVSKIKSLMPHACIGVDVIVGFPGETDELFLETYNFLNELDISYLHVFTYSERANTRATEMEGVVPKKVRNERSKMLRILSEKKRRKFYEENLGKTFTVLFEEDIENGKMHGFTENYIRVAAKYDPLLINELKTVTLDQINEQGTVEVLEPEVVYEKH
;
A
#
# COMPACT_ATOMS: atom_id res chain seq x y z
N MET A 1 22.02 -11.69 -23.56
CA MET A 1 21.55 -11.09 -22.31
C MET A 1 20.29 -11.83 -21.89
N LYS A 2 20.19 -12.36 -20.67
CA LYS A 2 18.97 -13.08 -20.23
C LYS A 2 17.86 -12.06 -19.97
N LYS A 3 16.64 -12.37 -20.41
CA LYS A 3 15.44 -11.56 -20.21
C LYS A 3 14.75 -11.93 -18.91
N VAL A 4 14.36 -10.94 -18.11
CA VAL A 4 13.62 -11.14 -16.86
C VAL A 4 12.34 -10.32 -16.86
N ALA A 5 11.24 -10.94 -16.45
CA ALA A 5 9.97 -10.26 -16.20
C ALA A 5 9.57 -10.36 -14.74
N PHE A 6 8.97 -9.28 -14.23
CA PHE A 6 8.47 -9.19 -12.87
C PHE A 6 6.94 -9.14 -12.87
N TYR A 7 6.33 -9.83 -11.91
CA TYR A 7 4.89 -9.74 -11.69
C TYR A 7 4.59 -9.53 -10.22
N THR A 8 3.99 -8.38 -9.88
CA THR A 8 3.69 -8.03 -8.49
C THR A 8 2.22 -8.24 -8.18
N LEU A 9 1.95 -9.08 -7.18
CA LEU A 9 0.67 -9.21 -6.50
C LEU A 9 0.79 -8.63 -5.09
N GLY A 10 -0.06 -7.68 -4.73
CA GLY A 10 -0.20 -7.25 -3.35
C GLY A 10 -0.28 -5.76 -3.14
N CYS A 11 0.44 -5.28 -2.13
CA CYS A 11 0.35 -3.91 -1.63
C CYS A 11 1.50 -3.04 -2.15
N LYS A 12 1.47 -1.75 -1.80
CA LYS A 12 2.50 -0.76 -2.15
C LYS A 12 3.91 -1.22 -1.79
N LEU A 13 4.07 -1.95 -0.67
CA LEU A 13 5.35 -2.57 -0.28
C LEU A 13 5.83 -3.61 -1.30
N ASN A 14 4.95 -4.46 -1.82
CA ASN A 14 5.36 -5.45 -2.82
C ASN A 14 5.84 -4.74 -4.11
N PHE A 15 5.22 -3.62 -4.49
CA PHE A 15 5.65 -2.84 -5.65
C PHE A 15 7.02 -2.19 -5.43
N SER A 16 7.26 -1.55 -4.28
CA SER A 16 8.58 -0.96 -4.00
C SER A 16 9.70 -2.00 -3.95
N GLU A 17 9.44 -3.14 -3.34
CA GLU A 17 10.39 -4.26 -3.28
C GLU A 17 10.65 -4.86 -4.67
N THR A 18 9.62 -5.06 -5.48
CA THR A 18 9.78 -5.61 -6.85
C THR A 18 10.60 -4.67 -7.72
N SER A 19 10.31 -3.38 -7.71
CA SER A 19 11.02 -2.39 -8.52
C SER A 19 12.50 -2.29 -8.11
N THR A 20 12.79 -2.39 -6.81
CA THR A 20 14.17 -2.42 -6.30
C THR A 20 14.93 -3.68 -6.75
N ILE A 21 14.29 -4.84 -6.65
CA ILE A 21 14.86 -6.10 -7.14
C ILE A 21 15.08 -6.02 -8.67
N SER A 22 14.14 -5.42 -9.42
CA SER A 22 14.28 -5.23 -10.86
C SER A 22 15.54 -4.44 -11.21
N ARG A 23 15.83 -3.35 -10.49
CA ARG A 23 17.07 -2.57 -10.70
C ARG A 23 18.32 -3.41 -10.43
N GLN A 24 18.32 -4.23 -9.37
CA GLN A 24 19.45 -5.13 -9.09
C GLN A 24 19.72 -6.12 -10.23
N PHE A 25 18.69 -6.56 -10.96
CA PHE A 25 18.86 -7.38 -12.16
C PHE A 25 19.47 -6.60 -13.32
N GLU A 26 18.99 -5.39 -13.57
CA GLU A 26 19.52 -4.51 -14.62
C GLU A 26 21.00 -4.18 -14.37
N ASP A 27 21.37 -3.86 -13.13
CA ASP A 27 22.76 -3.62 -12.70
C ASP A 27 23.67 -4.84 -12.89
N LYS A 28 23.10 -6.05 -12.91
CA LYS A 28 23.81 -7.32 -13.16
C LYS A 28 23.76 -7.74 -14.63
N GLY A 29 23.26 -6.88 -15.52
CA GLY A 29 23.26 -7.10 -16.96
C GLY A 29 22.14 -8.02 -17.43
N TYR A 30 21.02 -8.09 -16.72
CA TYR A 30 19.79 -8.71 -17.23
C TYR A 30 18.93 -7.67 -17.93
N LEU A 31 18.16 -8.09 -18.95
CA LEU A 31 17.22 -7.22 -19.64
C LEU A 31 15.83 -7.35 -19.01
N LYS A 32 15.35 -6.30 -18.34
CA LYS A 32 13.94 -6.21 -17.92
C LYS A 32 13.05 -6.16 -19.15
N VAL A 33 12.06 -7.04 -19.24
CA VAL A 33 11.07 -7.07 -20.32
C VAL A 33 9.66 -7.18 -19.75
N ASP A 34 8.67 -6.83 -20.57
CA ASP A 34 7.27 -7.03 -20.20
C ASP A 34 6.94 -8.51 -20.04
N PHE A 35 5.94 -8.80 -19.22
CA PHE A 35 5.55 -10.18 -18.87
C PHE A 35 5.24 -11.07 -20.09
N GLN A 36 4.79 -10.48 -21.19
CA GLN A 36 4.41 -11.17 -22.43
C GLN A 36 5.57 -11.31 -23.44
N GLU A 37 6.74 -10.72 -23.20
CA GLU A 37 7.83 -10.61 -24.17
C GLU A 37 8.82 -11.79 -24.14
N ASN A 38 8.30 -13.00 -23.86
CA ASN A 38 9.07 -14.25 -23.80
C ASN A 38 10.34 -14.15 -22.93
N PRO A 39 10.21 -13.85 -21.63
CA PRO A 39 11.37 -13.79 -20.73
C PRO A 39 11.96 -15.18 -20.47
N ASP A 40 13.25 -15.21 -20.14
CA ASP A 40 13.95 -16.40 -19.67
C ASP A 40 13.67 -16.66 -18.17
N ILE A 41 13.35 -15.60 -17.42
CA ILE A 41 13.15 -15.62 -15.98
C ILE A 41 11.87 -14.86 -15.62
N PHE A 42 11.02 -15.47 -14.80
CA PHE A 42 9.89 -14.80 -14.17
C PHE A 42 10.11 -14.69 -12.66
N ILE A 43 10.00 -13.48 -12.13
CA ILE A 43 10.00 -13.21 -10.69
C ILE A 43 8.61 -12.76 -10.27
N ILE A 44 7.89 -13.61 -9.55
CA ILE A 44 6.52 -13.33 -9.10
C ILE A 44 6.55 -12.96 -7.61
N ASN A 45 6.32 -11.68 -7.31
CA ASN A 45 6.23 -11.19 -5.93
C ASN A 45 4.80 -11.27 -5.45
N THR A 46 4.56 -12.07 -4.42
CA THR A 46 3.22 -12.49 -3.99
C THR A 46 2.81 -11.90 -2.64
N CYS A 47 1.50 -11.71 -2.50
CA CYS A 47 0.86 -11.39 -1.23
C CYS A 47 0.13 -12.61 -0.69
N SER A 48 -0.10 -12.67 0.63
CA SER A 48 -0.87 -13.74 1.28
C SER A 48 -1.95 -13.19 2.21
N VAL A 49 -2.32 -11.92 2.04
CA VAL A 49 -3.37 -11.30 2.87
C VAL A 49 -4.79 -11.74 2.47
N THR A 50 -4.97 -12.47 1.37
CA THR A 50 -6.27 -13.03 0.99
C THR A 50 -6.09 -14.39 0.34
N GLU A 51 -7.02 -15.33 0.55
CA GLU A 51 -7.02 -16.63 -0.17
C GLU A 51 -7.05 -16.47 -1.69
N ASN A 52 -7.61 -15.36 -2.18
CA ASN A 52 -7.60 -15.02 -3.61
C ASN A 52 -6.19 -14.76 -4.15
N ALA A 53 -5.25 -14.31 -3.31
CA ALA A 53 -3.87 -14.08 -3.73
C ALA A 53 -3.15 -15.40 -4.00
N ASP A 54 -3.34 -16.42 -3.15
CA ASP A 54 -2.77 -17.76 -3.32
C ASP A 54 -3.26 -18.40 -4.64
N LYS A 55 -4.57 -18.31 -4.95
CA LYS A 55 -5.14 -18.80 -6.22
C LYS A 55 -4.59 -18.06 -7.44
N LYS A 56 -4.41 -16.73 -7.32
CA LYS A 56 -3.82 -15.92 -8.40
C LYS A 56 -2.38 -16.33 -8.68
N CYS A 57 -1.58 -16.64 -7.66
CA CYS A 57 -0.21 -17.13 -7.83
C CYS A 57 -0.16 -18.34 -8.78
N LYS A 58 -0.94 -19.39 -8.49
CA LYS A 58 -1.02 -20.60 -9.33
C LYS A 58 -1.42 -20.31 -10.77
N LYS A 59 -2.32 -19.35 -10.98
CA LYS A 59 -2.72 -18.92 -12.34
C LYS A 59 -1.58 -18.24 -13.07
N ILE A 60 -0.87 -17.32 -12.41
CA ILE A 60 0.24 -16.57 -13.02
C ILE A 60 1.40 -17.49 -13.40
N VAL A 61 1.72 -18.49 -12.57
CA VAL A 61 2.74 -19.50 -12.93
C VAL A 61 2.36 -20.24 -14.22
N LYS A 62 1.10 -20.65 -14.37
CA LYS A 62 0.62 -21.31 -15.60
C LYS A 62 0.70 -20.38 -16.82
N GLU A 63 0.32 -19.11 -16.67
CA GLU A 63 0.46 -18.13 -17.76
C GLU A 63 1.93 -17.90 -18.13
N ALA A 64 2.83 -17.80 -17.15
CA ALA A 64 4.27 -17.65 -17.38
C ALA A 64 4.82 -18.78 -18.26
N LYS A 65 4.50 -20.04 -17.94
CA LYS A 65 4.95 -21.19 -18.74
C LYS A 65 4.25 -21.33 -20.08
N LYS A 66 3.03 -20.79 -20.22
CA LYS A 66 2.38 -20.71 -21.53
C LYS A 66 3.12 -19.75 -22.47
N ILE A 67 3.61 -18.64 -21.91
CA ILE A 67 4.39 -17.62 -22.65
C ILE A 67 5.78 -18.15 -22.98
N SER A 68 6.53 -18.61 -21.96
CA SER A 68 7.89 -19.13 -22.12
C SER A 68 8.00 -20.49 -21.41
N PRO A 69 7.77 -21.62 -22.12
CA PRO A 69 7.75 -22.96 -21.49
C PRO A 69 9.06 -23.33 -20.77
N ASN A 70 10.18 -22.83 -21.29
CA ASN A 70 11.51 -23.11 -20.75
C ASN A 70 11.98 -22.10 -19.70
N SER A 71 11.18 -21.08 -19.38
CA SER A 71 11.58 -20.06 -18.39
C SER A 71 11.75 -20.63 -16.98
N TYR A 72 12.62 -19.99 -16.22
CA TYR A 72 12.79 -20.17 -14.78
C TYR A 72 11.77 -19.32 -14.00
N VAL A 73 11.02 -19.91 -13.07
CA VAL A 73 9.99 -19.22 -12.29
C VAL A 73 10.37 -19.18 -10.82
N THR A 74 10.53 -17.98 -10.28
CA THR A 74 10.83 -17.73 -8.87
C THR A 74 9.65 -17.06 -8.18
N ILE A 75 9.23 -17.58 -7.03
CA ILE A 75 8.19 -16.99 -6.19
C ILE A 75 8.82 -16.34 -4.97
N ILE A 76 8.51 -15.06 -4.75
CA ILE A 76 8.93 -14.30 -3.56
C ILE A 76 7.73 -13.67 -2.86
N GLY A 77 7.95 -13.04 -1.71
CA GLY A 77 6.95 -12.21 -1.02
C GLY A 77 6.30 -12.91 0.18
N CYS A 78 5.16 -12.39 0.63
CA CYS A 78 4.55 -12.84 1.89
C CYS A 78 4.05 -14.29 1.82
N TYR A 79 3.55 -14.74 0.66
CA TYR A 79 3.08 -16.12 0.50
C TYR A 79 4.25 -17.10 0.51
N ALA A 80 5.37 -16.74 -0.16
CA ALA A 80 6.62 -17.51 -0.15
C ALA A 80 7.14 -17.75 1.26
N GLN A 81 7.05 -16.76 2.15
CA GLN A 81 7.43 -16.94 3.55
C GLN A 81 6.44 -17.79 4.36
N LEU A 82 5.13 -17.57 4.19
CA LEU A 82 4.13 -18.23 5.04
C LEU A 82 3.91 -19.69 4.67
N LYS A 83 4.01 -20.04 3.39
CA LYS A 83 3.72 -21.38 2.88
C LYS A 83 4.73 -21.84 1.81
N PRO A 84 6.03 -21.87 2.11
CA PRO A 84 7.06 -22.21 1.13
C PRO A 84 6.85 -23.60 0.52
N LYS A 85 6.49 -24.59 1.35
CA LYS A 85 6.24 -25.98 0.91
C LYS A 85 5.04 -26.09 -0.05
N GLU A 86 3.93 -25.41 0.25
CA GLU A 86 2.74 -25.41 -0.62
C GLU A 86 3.07 -24.83 -2.00
N ILE A 87 3.94 -23.82 -2.05
CA ILE A 87 4.35 -23.16 -3.29
C ILE A 87 5.35 -24.02 -4.06
N SER A 88 6.26 -24.71 -3.38
CA SER A 88 7.24 -25.57 -4.06
C SER A 88 6.62 -26.78 -4.75
N GLU A 89 5.43 -27.19 -4.32
CA GLU A 89 4.63 -28.25 -4.93
C GLU A 89 3.80 -27.76 -6.14
N ILE A 90 3.76 -26.45 -6.42
CA ILE A 90 3.11 -25.94 -7.62
C ILE A 90 3.96 -26.36 -8.83
N PRO A 91 3.36 -27.04 -9.82
CA PRO A 91 4.08 -27.40 -11.04
C PRO A 91 4.73 -26.16 -11.66
N ASP A 92 5.95 -26.36 -12.18
CA ASP A 92 6.72 -25.34 -12.90
C ASP A 92 7.32 -24.19 -12.08
N VAL A 93 7.19 -24.21 -10.75
CA VAL A 93 7.96 -23.33 -9.86
C VAL A 93 9.36 -23.89 -9.70
N ASP A 94 10.38 -23.07 -9.99
CA ASP A 94 11.78 -23.49 -9.92
C ASP A 94 12.45 -23.02 -8.60
N ALA A 95 12.01 -21.90 -8.02
CA ALA A 95 12.49 -21.45 -6.70
C ALA A 95 11.44 -20.71 -5.86
N VAL A 96 11.58 -20.80 -4.53
CA VAL A 96 10.78 -20.07 -3.55
C VAL A 96 11.70 -19.40 -2.54
N LEU A 97 11.63 -18.06 -2.42
CA LEU A 97 12.48 -17.30 -1.51
C LEU A 97 11.68 -16.56 -0.44
N GLY A 98 12.13 -16.70 0.81
CA GLY A 98 11.56 -16.05 1.98
C GLY A 98 11.94 -14.58 2.13
N ALA A 99 11.55 -14.00 3.26
CA ALA A 99 11.71 -12.58 3.54
C ALA A 99 13.17 -12.15 3.71
N ALA A 100 14.03 -13.03 4.23
CA ALA A 100 15.46 -12.76 4.41
C ALA A 100 16.26 -12.94 3.11
N GLU A 101 15.78 -13.78 2.19
CA GLU A 101 16.49 -14.20 0.98
C GLU A 101 16.09 -13.40 -0.25
N LYS A 102 14.86 -12.87 -0.33
CA LYS A 102 14.31 -12.30 -1.58
C LYS A 102 15.15 -11.20 -2.23
N PHE A 103 15.93 -10.43 -1.47
CA PHE A 103 16.81 -9.38 -2.02
C PHE A 103 18.19 -9.89 -2.45
N ARG A 104 18.49 -11.17 -2.17
CA ARG A 104 19.75 -11.84 -2.50
C ARG A 104 19.56 -12.88 -3.60
N LEU A 105 18.44 -12.82 -4.32
CA LEU A 105 18.05 -13.89 -5.23
C LEU A 105 19.06 -14.11 -6.38
N ILE A 106 19.73 -13.06 -6.87
CA ILE A 106 20.78 -13.18 -7.90
C ILE A 106 22.03 -13.89 -7.34
N GLU A 107 22.34 -13.68 -6.06
CA GLU A 107 23.46 -14.34 -5.37
C GLU A 107 23.13 -15.80 -5.06
N LEU A 108 21.88 -16.09 -4.70
CA LEU A 108 21.45 -17.38 -4.18
C LEU A 108 21.00 -18.38 -5.26
N LEU A 109 20.70 -17.91 -6.47
CA LEU A 109 20.21 -18.73 -7.58
C LEU A 109 21.29 -18.85 -8.66
N ASP A 110 21.70 -20.09 -8.93
CA ASP A 110 22.83 -20.44 -9.80
C ASP A 110 22.50 -20.14 -11.28
N ASP A 111 22.65 -18.88 -11.69
CA ASP A 111 22.31 -18.37 -13.02
C ASP A 111 20.88 -18.71 -13.48
N PHE A 112 19.96 -18.95 -12.53
CA PHE A 112 18.58 -19.36 -12.81
C PHE A 112 18.52 -20.61 -13.71
N ALA A 113 19.47 -21.54 -13.53
CA ALA A 113 19.46 -22.83 -14.20
C ALA A 113 18.40 -23.75 -13.59
N LYS A 114 17.61 -24.42 -14.44
CA LYS A 114 16.62 -25.40 -13.98
C LYS A 114 17.29 -26.57 -13.25
N ALA A 115 16.74 -26.96 -12.11
CA ALA A 115 17.11 -28.13 -11.35
C ALA A 115 16.00 -29.20 -11.42
N GLN A 116 16.30 -30.41 -10.97
CA GLN A 116 15.29 -31.49 -10.92
C GLN A 116 14.23 -31.23 -9.83
N GLU A 117 14.61 -30.53 -8.76
CA GLU A 117 13.74 -30.19 -7.63
C GLU A 117 13.67 -28.68 -7.43
N THR A 118 12.52 -28.19 -6.95
CA THR A 118 12.29 -26.78 -6.62
C THR A 118 13.22 -26.34 -5.49
N LYS A 119 13.98 -25.26 -5.69
CA LYS A 119 14.87 -24.71 -4.66
C LYS A 119 14.07 -23.88 -3.65
N VAL A 120 13.97 -24.36 -2.41
CA VAL A 120 13.26 -23.65 -1.32
C VAL A 120 14.26 -22.98 -0.38
N LEU A 121 14.32 -21.66 -0.42
CA LEU A 121 15.18 -20.82 0.41
C LEU A 121 14.31 -19.85 1.22
N ALA A 122 13.63 -20.37 2.22
CA ALA A 122 12.78 -19.58 3.11
C ALA A 122 13.17 -19.88 4.55
N SER A 123 14.14 -19.13 5.08
CA SER A 123 14.56 -19.28 6.47
C SER A 123 13.45 -18.85 7.42
N GLU A 124 13.60 -19.20 8.70
CA GLU A 124 12.66 -18.81 9.73
C GLU A 124 12.52 -17.29 9.79
N ILE A 125 11.31 -16.80 10.06
CA ILE A 125 11.02 -15.37 9.92
C ILE A 125 11.85 -14.50 10.88
N GLN A 126 12.37 -15.08 11.97
CA GLN A 126 13.25 -14.43 12.93
C GLN A 126 14.61 -14.06 12.32
N GLU A 127 15.03 -14.71 11.23
CA GLU A 127 16.26 -14.41 10.51
C GLU A 127 16.14 -13.18 9.60
N ALA A 128 14.91 -12.73 9.30
CA ALA A 128 14.64 -11.53 8.51
C ALA A 128 14.83 -10.23 9.32
N THR A 129 16.03 -10.02 9.85
CA THR A 129 16.41 -8.88 10.71
C THR A 129 16.86 -7.65 9.93
N THR A 130 17.36 -7.83 8.71
CA THR A 130 17.89 -6.73 7.88
C THR A 130 16.75 -5.94 7.25
N PHE A 131 16.86 -4.61 7.29
CA PHE A 131 16.00 -3.72 6.51
C PHE A 131 16.67 -3.43 5.16
N ASN A 132 15.93 -3.67 4.08
CA ASN A 132 16.36 -3.34 2.73
C ASN A 132 15.60 -2.09 2.28
N ASN A 133 16.33 -1.02 1.94
CA ASN A 133 15.77 0.17 1.30
C ASN A 133 15.10 -0.26 0.00
N ALA A 134 13.90 0.24 -0.25
CA ALA A 134 13.18 -0.11 -1.45
C ALA A 134 12.25 1.02 -1.89
N TYR A 135 12.24 1.31 -3.18
CA TYR A 135 11.31 2.27 -3.77
C TYR A 135 10.91 1.85 -5.19
N SER A 136 9.68 2.22 -5.57
CA SER A 136 9.22 2.05 -6.95
C SER A 136 9.71 3.18 -7.83
N ILE A 137 10.14 2.89 -9.06
CA ILE A 137 10.55 3.89 -10.05
C ILE A 137 10.07 3.46 -11.43
N ASN A 138 9.66 4.40 -12.28
CA ASN A 138 9.25 4.19 -13.68
C ASN A 138 8.06 3.23 -13.95
N ASP A 139 7.60 2.47 -12.95
CA ASP A 139 6.44 1.58 -13.08
C ASP A 139 5.10 2.30 -12.80
N ARG A 140 5.15 3.52 -12.23
CA ARG A 140 4.01 4.34 -11.77
C ARG A 140 4.39 5.83 -11.68
N THR A 141 3.42 6.73 -11.84
CA THR A 141 3.60 8.19 -11.66
C THR A 141 3.99 8.58 -10.23
N ARG A 142 3.43 7.91 -9.21
CA ARG A 142 3.74 8.14 -7.79
C ARG A 142 4.69 7.08 -7.25
N THR A 143 5.75 7.50 -6.59
CA THR A 143 6.77 6.60 -6.04
C THR A 143 6.40 6.11 -4.65
N PHE A 144 6.39 4.80 -4.43
CA PHE A 144 6.22 4.20 -3.12
C PHE A 144 7.60 4.02 -2.47
N LEU A 145 7.90 4.82 -1.46
CA LEU A 145 9.15 4.73 -0.70
C LEU A 145 8.93 3.89 0.56
N LYS A 146 9.61 2.75 0.67
CA LYS A 146 9.57 1.91 1.85
C LYS A 146 10.39 2.54 2.97
N VAL A 147 9.70 2.92 4.06
CA VAL A 147 10.35 3.50 5.25
C VAL A 147 10.37 2.51 6.43
N GLN A 148 9.47 1.54 6.44
CA GLN A 148 9.28 0.61 7.57
C GLN A 148 8.84 -0.78 7.07
N ASP A 149 9.26 -1.86 7.75
CA ASP A 149 8.86 -3.24 7.45
C ASP A 149 8.62 -4.07 8.72
N GLY A 150 7.84 -5.15 8.60
CA GLY A 150 7.43 -5.98 9.74
C GLY A 150 6.47 -5.26 10.69
N CYS A 151 6.08 -5.90 11.79
CA CYS A 151 5.21 -5.27 12.79
C CYS A 151 5.31 -5.93 14.16
N ASN A 152 5.32 -5.12 15.22
CA ASN A 152 5.35 -5.58 16.61
C ASN A 152 3.95 -5.68 17.25
N TYR A 153 2.88 -5.45 16.48
CA TYR A 153 1.51 -5.52 16.98
C TYR A 153 0.99 -6.96 16.88
N GLY A 154 0.46 -7.48 17.99
CA GLY A 154 -0.13 -8.81 18.06
C GLY A 154 -1.60 -8.85 17.67
N CYS A 155 -2.01 -8.28 16.54
CA CYS A 155 -3.42 -8.27 16.15
C CYS A 155 -3.93 -9.69 15.90
N ALA A 156 -5.11 -10.02 16.44
CA ALA A 156 -5.61 -11.40 16.49
C ALA A 156 -5.78 -12.06 15.12
N PHE A 157 -6.00 -11.27 14.06
CA PHE A 157 -6.24 -11.73 12.68
C PHE A 157 -5.01 -11.63 11.75
N CYS A 158 -3.91 -11.02 12.21
CA CYS A 158 -2.85 -10.56 11.32
C CYS A 158 -1.71 -11.58 11.19
N THR A 159 -1.39 -11.97 9.96
CA THR A 159 -0.24 -12.85 9.65
C THR A 159 1.05 -12.08 9.36
N ILE A 160 1.04 -10.75 9.37
CA ILE A 160 2.22 -9.97 8.99
C ILE A 160 3.45 -10.25 9.86
N PRO A 161 3.36 -10.39 11.20
CA PRO A 161 4.52 -10.77 12.00
C PRO A 161 5.14 -12.11 11.57
N LEU A 162 4.32 -13.04 11.06
CA LEU A 162 4.77 -14.34 10.55
C LEU A 162 5.37 -14.25 9.13
N ALA A 163 4.93 -13.28 8.33
CA ALA A 163 5.37 -13.13 6.93
C ALA A 163 6.54 -12.15 6.74
N ARG A 164 6.65 -11.16 7.63
CA ARG A 164 7.60 -10.03 7.52
C ARG A 164 8.40 -9.78 8.79
N GLY A 165 8.12 -10.49 9.89
CA GLY A 165 8.90 -10.41 11.12
C GLY A 165 8.60 -9.18 11.96
N LYS A 166 9.51 -8.92 12.90
CA LYS A 166 9.44 -7.76 13.81
C LYS A 166 9.58 -6.45 13.04
N SER A 167 9.03 -5.40 13.61
CA SER A 167 9.15 -4.05 13.06
C SER A 167 10.60 -3.61 13.01
N ARG A 168 11.01 -3.07 11.87
CA ARG A 168 12.34 -2.55 11.60
C ARG A 168 12.26 -1.46 10.55
N SER A 169 13.22 -0.55 10.58
CA SER A 169 13.43 0.50 9.59
C SER A 169 14.92 0.73 9.39
N ASN A 170 15.26 1.60 8.44
CA ASN A 170 16.57 2.23 8.41
C ASN A 170 16.59 3.51 9.25
N THR A 171 17.72 4.22 9.26
CA THR A 171 17.86 5.56 9.83
C THR A 171 17.17 6.62 8.98
N ILE A 172 16.89 7.79 9.57
CA ILE A 172 16.38 8.95 8.83
C ILE A 172 17.31 9.30 7.67
N GLU A 173 18.62 9.40 7.92
CA GLU A 173 19.60 9.74 6.87
C GLU A 173 19.55 8.76 5.69
N SER A 174 19.42 7.47 5.97
CA SER A 174 19.30 6.49 4.89
C SER A 174 18.01 6.65 4.08
N VAL A 175 16.90 7.07 4.70
CA VAL A 175 15.64 7.33 3.99
C VAL A 175 15.73 8.64 3.20
N LEU A 176 16.41 9.66 3.74
CA LEU A 176 16.67 10.90 3.04
C LEU A 176 17.52 10.66 1.79
N GLU A 177 18.53 9.80 1.86
CA GLU A 177 19.34 9.47 0.68
C GLU A 177 18.49 8.83 -0.42
N SER A 178 17.63 7.86 -0.07
CA SER A 178 16.67 7.30 -1.04
C SER A 178 15.72 8.36 -1.59
N ALA A 179 15.29 9.34 -0.77
CA ALA A 179 14.45 10.43 -1.24
C ALA A 179 15.18 11.39 -2.18
N ARG A 180 16.47 11.66 -1.96
CA ARG A 180 17.32 12.46 -2.86
C ARG A 180 17.59 11.73 -4.18
N GLU A 181 17.81 10.42 -4.14
CA GLU A 181 17.92 9.59 -5.35
C GLU A 181 16.63 9.68 -6.19
N ILE A 182 15.46 9.63 -5.55
CA ILE A 182 14.17 9.80 -6.23
C ILE A 182 14.01 11.25 -6.73
N ALA A 183 14.46 12.25 -5.97
CA ALA A 183 14.38 13.65 -6.34
C ALA A 183 15.25 14.00 -7.57
N ALA A 184 16.25 13.18 -7.88
CA ALA A 184 17.06 13.29 -9.08
C ALA A 184 16.35 12.78 -10.35
N THR A 185 15.13 12.25 -10.23
CA THR A 185 14.30 11.80 -11.36
C THR A 185 13.12 12.75 -11.57
N ASP A 186 12.22 12.43 -12.50
CA ASP A 186 11.03 13.23 -12.80
C ASP A 186 9.87 13.03 -11.82
N VAL A 187 10.06 12.27 -10.74
CA VAL A 187 9.02 11.94 -9.76
C VAL A 187 8.58 13.18 -9.00
N LYS A 188 7.27 13.46 -8.99
CA LYS A 188 6.68 14.60 -8.26
C LYS A 188 6.16 14.25 -6.87
N GLU A 189 5.75 13.00 -6.64
CA GLU A 189 5.12 12.57 -5.39
C GLU A 189 5.70 11.26 -4.86
N ILE A 190 6.08 11.28 -3.58
CA ILE A 190 6.48 10.12 -2.79
C ILE A 190 5.38 9.74 -1.80
N VAL A 191 4.94 8.50 -1.84
CA VAL A 191 4.02 7.90 -0.86
C VAL A 191 4.84 7.05 0.13
N LEU A 192 4.93 7.52 1.37
CA LEU A 192 5.62 6.80 2.45
C LEU A 192 4.90 5.50 2.74
N THR A 193 5.60 4.39 2.58
CA THR A 193 5.02 3.05 2.57
C THR A 193 5.69 2.16 3.61
N GLY A 194 4.89 1.33 4.26
CA GLY A 194 5.31 0.39 5.30
C GLY A 194 4.17 -0.53 5.67
N VAL A 195 4.41 -1.41 6.65
CA VAL A 195 3.33 -2.21 7.25
C VAL A 195 2.54 -1.32 8.21
N ASN A 196 3.26 -0.58 9.05
CA ASN A 196 2.76 0.40 9.98
C ASN A 196 3.84 1.49 10.14
N ILE A 197 3.78 2.51 9.28
CA ILE A 197 4.87 3.50 9.15
C ILE A 197 5.11 4.30 10.44
N GLY A 198 4.09 4.43 11.30
CA GLY A 198 4.24 5.09 12.59
C GLY A 198 5.21 4.38 13.54
N ASP A 199 5.53 3.10 13.29
CA ASP A 199 6.49 2.34 14.10
C ASP A 199 7.94 2.52 13.61
N PHE A 200 8.18 3.36 12.59
CA PHE A 200 9.52 3.75 12.11
C PHE A 200 10.47 4.14 13.24
N GLY A 201 11.77 3.89 13.04
CA GLY A 201 12.86 4.28 13.92
C GLY A 201 13.40 3.14 14.77
N ILE A 202 13.08 1.89 14.43
CA ILE A 202 13.59 0.68 15.11
C ILE A 202 14.72 0.09 14.27
N VAL A 203 15.94 0.17 14.78
CA VAL A 203 17.16 -0.41 14.17
C VAL A 203 17.74 -1.40 15.16
N ASP A 204 18.06 -2.61 14.71
CA ASP A 204 18.57 -3.72 15.56
C ASP A 204 17.70 -3.98 16.80
N GLY A 205 16.38 -3.85 16.65
CA GLY A 205 15.40 -4.09 17.71
C GLY A 205 15.29 -2.97 18.75
N LYS A 206 16.01 -1.85 18.59
CA LYS A 206 15.94 -0.69 19.50
C LYS A 206 15.39 0.52 18.77
N ARG A 207 14.52 1.27 19.45
CA ARG A 207 13.98 2.53 18.94
C ARG A 207 15.04 3.62 19.12
N ASN A 208 15.58 4.12 18.02
CA ASN A 208 16.57 5.19 17.99
C ASN A 208 15.98 6.51 17.48
N GLU A 209 14.94 6.45 16.64
CA GLU A 209 14.32 7.61 16.01
C GLU A 209 12.78 7.54 16.09
N ARG A 210 12.10 8.64 15.75
CA ARG A 210 10.64 8.70 15.70
C ARG A 210 10.18 8.96 14.26
N PHE A 211 8.99 8.47 13.94
CA PHE A 211 8.36 8.77 12.65
C PHE A 211 8.12 10.27 12.44
N ALA A 212 7.84 11.02 13.51
CA ALA A 212 7.69 12.49 13.43
C ALA A 212 8.97 13.15 12.91
N ASP A 213 10.13 12.76 13.43
CA ASP A 213 11.42 13.32 13.02
C ASP A 213 11.72 13.02 11.54
N LEU A 214 11.34 11.82 11.05
CA LEU A 214 11.41 11.50 9.63
C LEU A 214 10.51 12.39 8.78
N VAL A 215 9.26 12.62 9.22
CA VAL A 215 8.32 13.51 8.52
C VAL A 215 8.88 14.93 8.42
N PHE A 216 9.48 15.44 9.50
CA PHE A 216 10.08 16.77 9.50
C PHE A 216 11.24 16.86 8.51
N ALA A 217 12.17 15.90 8.57
CA ALA A 217 13.33 15.89 7.71
C ALA A 217 12.98 15.73 6.22
N LEU A 218 11.95 14.93 5.90
CA LEU A 218 11.48 14.77 4.52
C LEU A 218 10.85 16.05 3.95
N ASP A 219 10.24 16.88 4.79
CA ASP A 219 9.64 18.14 4.31
C ASP A 219 10.70 19.12 3.79
N ASP A 220 11.97 18.93 4.11
CA ASP A 220 13.09 19.75 3.63
C ASP A 220 13.78 19.19 2.37
N VAL A 221 13.46 17.97 1.93
CA VAL A 221 14.04 17.37 0.71
C VAL A 221 13.59 18.13 -0.54
N GLU A 222 14.54 18.79 -1.20
CA GLU A 222 14.32 19.46 -2.48
C GLU A 222 14.09 18.48 -3.65
N GLY A 223 13.47 18.96 -4.72
CA GLY A 223 13.15 18.16 -5.92
C GLY A 223 11.87 17.32 -5.83
N ILE A 224 11.32 17.09 -4.62
CA ILE A 224 10.02 16.43 -4.43
C ILE A 224 8.93 17.46 -4.11
N ASN A 225 7.81 17.41 -4.83
CA ASN A 225 6.69 18.32 -4.62
C ASN A 225 5.71 17.84 -3.54
N ARG A 226 5.52 16.52 -3.43
CA ARG A 226 4.51 15.93 -2.55
C ARG A 226 5.04 14.74 -1.76
N PHE A 227 4.78 14.74 -0.47
CA PHE A 227 4.88 13.56 0.39
C PHE A 227 3.50 13.17 0.89
N ARG A 228 3.17 11.88 0.81
CA ARG A 228 1.89 11.35 1.30
C ARG A 228 2.12 10.30 2.37
N ILE A 229 1.54 10.53 3.54
CA ILE A 229 1.48 9.53 4.62
C ILE A 229 0.45 8.48 4.21
N SER A 230 0.89 7.22 4.10
CA SER A 230 -0.02 6.09 3.85
C SER A 230 -0.53 5.49 5.18
N SER A 231 -0.53 4.16 5.31
CA SER A 231 -1.15 3.46 6.44
C SER A 231 -0.38 3.66 7.74
N ILE A 232 -0.98 4.40 8.68
CA ILE A 232 -0.44 4.68 10.01
C ILE A 232 -1.49 4.39 11.10
N GLU A 233 -1.12 3.60 12.12
CA GLU A 233 -1.99 3.30 13.25
C GLU A 233 -2.45 4.57 14.01
N PRO A 234 -3.73 4.65 14.47
CA PRO A 234 -4.27 5.85 15.15
C PRO A 234 -3.44 6.32 16.35
N ASN A 235 -2.85 5.37 17.09
CA ASN A 235 -2.06 5.66 18.27
C ASN A 235 -0.61 6.08 17.98
N LEU A 236 -0.17 5.97 16.72
CA LEU A 236 1.15 6.40 16.27
C LEU A 236 1.10 7.66 15.39
N LEU A 237 -0.08 8.03 14.90
CA LEU A 237 -0.33 9.35 14.34
C LEU A 237 -0.48 10.35 15.50
N THR A 238 0.57 11.07 15.87
CA THR A 238 0.52 12.03 16.98
C THR A 238 -0.08 13.37 16.54
N ASN A 239 -0.57 14.17 17.49
CA ASN A 239 -1.02 15.54 17.21
C ASN A 239 0.11 16.43 16.67
N GLU A 240 1.36 16.13 17.02
CA GLU A 240 2.57 16.77 16.50
C GLU A 240 2.67 16.54 14.98
N ILE A 241 2.56 15.29 14.51
CA ILE A 241 2.57 14.94 13.08
C ILE A 241 1.41 15.62 12.34
N ILE A 242 0.20 15.59 12.91
CA ILE A 242 -0.98 16.20 12.27
C ILE A 242 -0.79 17.72 12.15
N SER A 243 -0.28 18.37 13.20
CA SER A 243 -0.08 19.82 13.20
C SER A 243 1.03 20.23 12.24
N PHE A 244 2.10 19.44 12.14
CA PHE A 244 3.15 19.66 11.17
C PHE A 244 2.66 19.48 9.73
N ALA A 245 1.95 18.38 9.43
CA ALA A 245 1.41 18.14 8.10
C ALA A 245 0.47 19.26 7.62
N ALA A 246 -0.24 19.93 8.53
CA ALA A 246 -1.10 21.08 8.21
C ALA A 246 -0.31 22.35 7.80
N GLN A 247 0.95 22.47 8.20
CA GLN A 247 1.82 23.62 7.94
C GLN A 247 2.95 23.29 6.95
N SER A 248 3.07 22.03 6.58
CA SER A 248 4.13 21.49 5.76
C SER A 248 4.09 22.03 4.33
N LYS A 249 5.27 22.17 3.73
CA LYS A 249 5.40 22.64 2.34
C LYS A 249 5.08 21.54 1.33
N ARG A 250 5.31 20.28 1.70
CA ARG A 250 5.28 19.13 0.79
C ARG A 250 4.34 18.01 1.23
N PHE A 251 4.02 17.88 2.52
CA PHE A 251 3.07 16.88 2.98
C PHE A 251 1.64 17.27 2.63
N VAL A 252 1.00 16.41 1.85
CA VAL A 252 -0.36 16.65 1.34
C VAL A 252 -1.43 16.29 2.38
N PRO A 253 -2.61 16.95 2.39
CA PRO A 253 -3.66 16.77 3.38
C PRO A 253 -4.44 15.46 3.17
N HIS A 254 -3.77 14.34 3.37
CA HIS A 254 -4.30 12.99 3.25
C HIS A 254 -3.75 12.06 4.33
N PHE A 255 -4.65 11.35 5.00
CA PHE A 255 -4.33 10.40 6.04
C PHE A 255 -5.04 9.08 5.77
N HIS A 256 -4.29 7.97 5.76
CA HIS A 256 -4.87 6.64 5.72
C HIS A 256 -4.72 5.99 7.09
N VAL A 257 -5.81 5.95 7.86
CA VAL A 257 -5.78 5.56 9.27
C VAL A 257 -6.68 4.32 9.46
N PRO A 258 -6.12 3.13 9.72
CA PRO A 258 -6.92 1.92 9.86
C PRO A 258 -7.66 1.91 11.20
N LEU A 259 -9.00 1.81 11.16
CA LEU A 259 -9.83 1.67 12.36
C LEU A 259 -10.02 0.20 12.75
N GLN A 260 -10.23 -0.66 11.75
CA GLN A 260 -10.63 -2.06 11.85
C GLN A 260 -12.06 -2.30 12.35
N SER A 261 -12.51 -1.65 13.43
CA SER A 261 -13.90 -1.72 13.91
C SER A 261 -14.28 -0.47 14.71
N GLY A 262 -15.54 -0.04 14.66
CA GLY A 262 -16.05 1.07 15.48
C GLY A 262 -16.54 0.64 16.87
N SER A 263 -16.55 -0.67 17.16
CA SER A 263 -16.92 -1.20 18.48
C SER A 263 -15.67 -1.44 19.34
N ASN A 264 -15.63 -0.81 20.51
CA ASN A 264 -14.57 -1.02 21.50
C ASN A 264 -14.48 -2.48 21.98
N THR A 265 -15.60 -3.22 21.96
CA THR A 265 -15.62 -4.66 22.26
C THR A 265 -14.84 -5.45 21.22
N ILE A 266 -15.09 -5.19 19.94
CA ILE A 266 -14.40 -5.86 18.83
C ILE A 266 -12.94 -5.42 18.72
N LEU A 267 -12.64 -4.13 18.89
CA LEU A 267 -11.25 -3.63 18.90
C LEU A 267 -10.38 -4.34 19.95
N ARG A 268 -10.92 -4.56 21.16
CA ARG A 268 -10.22 -5.32 22.21
C ARG A 268 -10.01 -6.78 21.80
N LYS A 269 -11.05 -7.45 21.27
CA LYS A 269 -10.92 -8.83 20.76
C LYS A 269 -9.89 -8.96 19.63
N MET A 270 -9.84 -7.96 18.75
CA MET A 270 -8.83 -7.86 17.69
C MET A 270 -7.40 -7.61 18.22
N GLY A 271 -7.23 -7.25 19.49
CA GLY A 271 -5.94 -6.90 20.10
C GLY A 271 -5.41 -5.55 19.63
N ARG A 272 -6.30 -4.58 19.37
CA ARG A 272 -5.91 -3.21 19.00
C ARG A 272 -5.41 -2.46 20.24
N ARG A 273 -4.44 -1.57 20.05
CA ARG A 273 -3.82 -0.76 21.13
C ARG A 273 -4.49 0.61 21.33
N TYR A 274 -5.68 0.75 20.77
CA TYR A 274 -6.48 1.97 20.82
C TYR A 274 -7.96 1.60 20.86
N LEU A 275 -8.77 2.57 21.24
CA LEU A 275 -10.23 2.52 21.23
C LEU A 275 -10.75 3.66 20.35
N ARG A 276 -12.06 3.65 20.05
CA ARG A 276 -12.69 4.61 19.13
C ARG A 276 -12.52 6.06 19.57
N GLU A 277 -12.40 6.33 20.87
CA GLU A 277 -12.25 7.68 21.42
C GLU A 277 -10.95 8.34 20.94
N LEU A 278 -9.85 7.59 20.88
CA LEU A 278 -8.59 8.07 20.30
C LEU A 278 -8.75 8.37 18.81
N TYR A 279 -9.53 7.55 18.12
CA TYR A 279 -9.79 7.74 16.70
C TYR A 279 -10.57 9.03 16.42
N VAL A 280 -11.59 9.32 17.25
CA VAL A 280 -12.32 10.60 17.22
C VAL A 280 -11.36 11.77 17.40
N ASP A 281 -10.49 11.73 18.41
CA ASP A 281 -9.50 12.78 18.67
C ASP A 281 -8.60 13.04 17.44
N ARG A 282 -8.13 11.98 16.76
CA ARG A 282 -7.33 12.12 15.54
C ARG A 282 -8.10 12.74 14.39
N VAL A 283 -9.32 12.26 14.12
CA VAL A 283 -10.16 12.82 13.05
C VAL A 283 -10.50 14.28 13.33
N SER A 284 -10.92 14.62 14.55
CA SER A 284 -11.23 15.99 14.96
C SER A 284 -10.01 16.91 14.86
N LYS A 285 -8.81 16.43 15.22
CA LYS A 285 -7.59 17.22 15.08
C LYS A 285 -7.24 17.47 13.61
N ILE A 286 -7.35 16.45 12.76
CA ILE A 286 -7.11 16.59 11.31
C ILE A 286 -8.09 17.61 10.72
N LYS A 287 -9.38 17.43 10.96
CA LYS A 287 -10.45 18.26 10.37
C LYS A 287 -10.45 19.70 10.90
N SER A 288 -10.05 19.93 12.15
CA SER A 288 -9.94 21.30 12.68
C SER A 288 -8.80 22.11 12.04
N LEU A 289 -7.69 21.45 11.67
CA LEU A 289 -6.54 22.10 11.03
C LEU A 289 -6.62 22.10 9.50
N MET A 290 -7.17 21.04 8.92
CA MET A 290 -7.31 20.83 7.48
C MET A 290 -8.73 20.31 7.18
N PRO A 291 -9.75 21.19 7.14
CA PRO A 291 -11.14 20.77 6.91
C PRO A 291 -11.34 19.95 5.62
N HIS A 292 -10.55 20.26 4.59
CA HIS A 292 -10.56 19.60 3.29
C HIS A 292 -9.70 18.33 3.22
N ALA A 293 -9.05 17.91 4.31
CA ALA A 293 -8.20 16.72 4.31
C ALA A 293 -9.01 15.45 4.05
N CYS A 294 -8.41 14.55 3.27
CA CYS A 294 -8.96 13.24 3.02
C CYS A 294 -8.54 12.26 4.11
N ILE A 295 -9.52 11.52 4.65
CA ILE A 295 -9.27 10.48 5.64
C ILE A 295 -9.84 9.16 5.11
N GLY A 296 -8.94 8.27 4.70
CA GLY A 296 -9.25 6.89 4.31
C GLY A 296 -9.18 5.95 5.50
N VAL A 297 -10.14 5.03 5.62
CA VAL A 297 -10.28 4.15 6.79
C VAL A 297 -10.40 2.69 6.40
N ASP A 298 -9.54 1.82 6.94
CA ASP A 298 -9.70 0.37 6.79
C ASP A 298 -10.64 -0.18 7.88
N VAL A 299 -11.60 -1.02 7.48
CA VAL A 299 -12.58 -1.66 8.38
C VAL A 299 -12.72 -3.14 8.03
N ILE A 300 -12.75 -4.01 9.04
CA ILE A 300 -12.98 -5.45 8.90
C ILE A 300 -14.37 -5.77 9.44
N VAL A 301 -15.19 -6.49 8.66
CA VAL A 301 -16.49 -7.00 9.09
C VAL A 301 -16.49 -8.51 9.23
N GLY A 302 -17.33 -9.01 10.13
CA GLY A 302 -17.50 -10.45 10.36
C GLY A 302 -16.38 -11.07 11.18
N PHE A 303 -15.68 -10.28 11.98
CA PHE A 303 -14.67 -10.77 12.91
C PHE A 303 -15.33 -11.71 13.96
N PRO A 304 -14.66 -12.78 14.44
CA PRO A 304 -15.22 -13.68 15.44
C PRO A 304 -15.75 -12.95 16.68
N GLY A 305 -17.03 -13.20 16.97
CA GLY A 305 -17.77 -12.58 18.06
C GLY A 305 -18.40 -11.22 17.74
N GLU A 306 -18.46 -10.81 16.47
CA GLU A 306 -19.21 -9.64 16.00
C GLU A 306 -20.71 -9.98 15.83
N THR A 307 -21.52 -9.56 16.81
CA THR A 307 -22.99 -9.63 16.75
C THR A 307 -23.57 -8.50 15.89
N ASP A 308 -24.88 -8.52 15.67
CA ASP A 308 -25.56 -7.47 14.89
C ASP A 308 -25.49 -6.12 15.61
N GLU A 309 -25.59 -6.09 16.93
CA GLU A 309 -25.47 -4.89 17.75
C GLU A 309 -24.06 -4.28 17.62
N LEU A 310 -23.01 -5.10 17.73
CA LEU A 310 -21.62 -4.64 17.62
C LEU A 310 -21.27 -4.18 16.20
N PHE A 311 -21.89 -4.79 15.18
CA PHE A 311 -21.81 -4.29 13.82
C PHE A 311 -22.52 -2.94 13.66
N LEU A 312 -23.73 -2.78 14.21
CA LEU A 312 -24.46 -1.51 14.17
C LEU A 312 -23.74 -0.40 14.94
N GLU A 313 -23.07 -0.70 16.06
CA GLU A 313 -22.16 0.25 16.72
C GLU A 313 -21.10 0.75 15.74
N THR A 314 -20.47 -0.16 14.99
CA THR A 314 -19.46 0.19 13.98
C THR A 314 -20.05 1.03 12.85
N TYR A 315 -21.21 0.62 12.33
CA TYR A 315 -21.89 1.32 11.25
C TYR A 315 -22.25 2.76 11.66
N ASN A 316 -22.89 2.93 12.82
CA ASN A 316 -23.32 4.24 13.31
C ASN A 316 -22.13 5.14 13.63
N PHE A 317 -21.10 4.58 14.30
CA PHE A 317 -19.86 5.32 14.58
C PHE A 317 -19.20 5.85 13.29
N LEU A 318 -19.05 4.99 12.28
CA LEU A 318 -18.50 5.40 11.00
C LEU A 318 -19.39 6.42 10.31
N ASN A 319 -20.72 6.25 10.34
CA ASN A 319 -21.67 7.15 9.73
C ASN A 319 -21.55 8.58 10.27
N GLU A 320 -21.42 8.74 11.58
CA GLU A 320 -21.26 10.03 12.27
C GLU A 320 -19.89 10.67 12.09
N LEU A 321 -18.85 9.87 11.88
CA LEU A 321 -17.47 10.35 11.80
C LEU A 321 -17.19 11.10 10.48
N ASP A 322 -16.48 12.23 10.59
CA ASP A 322 -16.09 13.06 9.44
C ASP A 322 -14.85 12.49 8.71
N ILE A 323 -15.07 11.41 7.97
CA ILE A 323 -14.08 10.69 7.16
C ILE A 323 -14.53 10.63 5.70
N SER A 324 -13.58 10.44 4.79
CA SER A 324 -13.83 10.55 3.35
C SER A 324 -14.31 9.25 2.72
N TYR A 325 -13.72 8.11 3.08
CA TYR A 325 -14.13 6.81 2.52
C TYR A 325 -13.64 5.65 3.38
N LEU A 326 -14.16 4.45 3.10
CA LEU A 326 -13.78 3.20 3.75
C LEU A 326 -13.17 2.22 2.73
N HIS A 327 -12.13 1.50 3.14
CA HIS A 327 -11.80 0.21 2.56
C HIS A 327 -12.38 -0.89 3.44
N VAL A 328 -13.35 -1.61 2.89
CA VAL A 328 -14.08 -2.65 3.62
C VAL A 328 -13.52 -4.02 3.28
N PHE A 329 -12.95 -4.66 4.29
CA PHE A 329 -12.43 -6.01 4.25
C PHE A 329 -13.42 -6.97 4.92
N THR A 330 -13.68 -8.08 4.25
CA THR A 330 -14.38 -9.21 4.87
C THR A 330 -13.36 -10.01 5.67
N TYR A 331 -13.65 -10.33 6.94
CA TYR A 331 -12.79 -11.20 7.73
C TYR A 331 -12.58 -12.54 7.03
N SER A 332 -11.31 -12.91 6.91
CA SER A 332 -10.84 -14.17 6.35
C SER A 332 -10.02 -14.86 7.42
N GLU A 333 -10.37 -16.11 7.69
CA GLU A 333 -9.60 -17.00 8.54
C GLU A 333 -8.19 -17.17 7.97
N ARG A 334 -7.19 -17.18 8.85
CA ARG A 334 -5.80 -17.42 8.48
C ARG A 334 -5.18 -18.35 9.51
N ALA A 335 -4.51 -19.39 9.02
CA ALA A 335 -3.78 -20.33 9.87
C ALA A 335 -2.79 -19.58 10.77
N ASN A 336 -2.57 -20.11 11.98
CA ASN A 336 -1.63 -19.57 12.97
C ASN A 336 -1.97 -18.14 13.42
N THR A 337 -3.25 -17.79 13.47
CA THR A 337 -3.73 -16.52 14.03
C THR A 337 -4.64 -16.78 15.23
N ARG A 338 -4.63 -15.90 16.24
CA ARG A 338 -5.46 -16.07 17.43
C ARG A 338 -6.96 -16.06 17.11
N ALA A 339 -7.36 -15.33 16.06
CA ALA A 339 -8.74 -15.19 15.66
C ALA A 339 -9.37 -16.52 15.20
N THR A 340 -8.61 -17.49 14.69
CA THR A 340 -9.16 -18.79 14.30
C THR A 340 -9.56 -19.67 15.48
N GLU A 341 -9.07 -19.36 16.68
CA GLU A 341 -9.38 -20.06 17.93
C GLU A 341 -10.54 -19.39 18.70
N MET A 342 -11.03 -18.24 18.22
CA MET A 342 -12.08 -17.48 18.90
C MET A 342 -13.48 -18.00 18.54
N GLU A 343 -14.36 -18.02 19.54
CA GLU A 343 -15.78 -18.35 19.34
C GLU A 343 -16.57 -17.24 18.63
N GLY A 344 -17.79 -17.57 18.20
CA GLY A 344 -18.70 -16.62 17.57
C GLY A 344 -18.37 -16.36 16.10
N VAL A 345 -18.00 -17.41 15.36
CA VAL A 345 -17.74 -17.33 13.91
C VAL A 345 -18.97 -16.77 13.20
N VAL A 346 -18.80 -15.63 12.52
CA VAL A 346 -19.88 -14.99 11.77
C VAL A 346 -20.08 -15.73 10.44
N PRO A 347 -21.30 -16.15 10.05
CA PRO A 347 -21.54 -16.82 8.77
C PRO A 347 -21.16 -15.96 7.56
N LYS A 348 -20.59 -16.57 6.50
CA LYS A 348 -20.15 -15.86 5.28
C LYS A 348 -21.25 -14.96 4.66
N LYS A 349 -22.50 -15.42 4.66
CA LYS A 349 -23.65 -14.63 4.18
C LYS A 349 -23.78 -13.30 4.94
N VAL A 350 -23.74 -13.35 6.27
CA VAL A 350 -23.81 -12.16 7.14
C VAL A 350 -22.59 -11.25 6.91
N ARG A 351 -21.38 -11.81 6.77
CA ARG A 351 -20.18 -11.00 6.47
C ARG A 351 -20.34 -10.25 5.14
N ASN A 352 -20.91 -10.89 4.12
CA ASN A 352 -21.15 -10.27 2.82
C ASN A 352 -22.20 -9.16 2.87
N GLU A 353 -23.29 -9.37 3.62
CA GLU A 353 -24.33 -8.35 3.86
C GLU A 353 -23.74 -7.12 4.55
N ARG A 354 -23.01 -7.32 5.65
CA ARG A 354 -22.29 -6.25 6.37
C ARG A 354 -21.26 -5.53 5.48
N SER A 355 -20.52 -6.29 4.67
CA SER A 355 -19.56 -5.72 3.71
C SER A 355 -20.25 -4.81 2.70
N LYS A 356 -21.42 -5.24 2.19
CA LYS A 356 -22.23 -4.44 1.26
C LYS A 356 -22.72 -3.15 1.91
N MET A 357 -23.22 -3.21 3.15
CA MET A 357 -23.69 -2.04 3.89
C MET A 357 -22.59 -0.99 4.07
N LEU A 358 -21.40 -1.38 4.51
CA LEU A 358 -20.30 -0.43 4.69
C LEU A 358 -19.73 0.08 3.36
N ARG A 359 -19.75 -0.72 2.29
CA ARG A 359 -19.38 -0.23 0.95
C ARG A 359 -20.34 0.85 0.47
N ILE A 360 -21.64 0.67 0.64
CA ILE A 360 -22.64 1.70 0.32
C ILE A 360 -22.40 2.97 1.17
N LEU A 361 -22.12 2.83 2.47
CA LEU A 361 -21.75 3.97 3.33
C LEU A 361 -20.50 4.68 2.82
N SER A 362 -19.46 3.94 2.43
CA SER A 362 -18.23 4.48 1.86
C SER A 362 -18.48 5.29 0.60
N GLU A 363 -19.32 4.80 -0.32
CA GLU A 363 -19.68 5.51 -1.54
C GLU A 363 -20.38 6.85 -1.23
N LYS A 364 -21.33 6.84 -0.27
CA LYS A 364 -22.00 8.06 0.19
C LYS A 364 -21.01 9.07 0.79
N LYS A 365 -20.08 8.62 1.63
CA LYS A 365 -19.07 9.49 2.23
C LYS A 365 -18.10 10.05 1.20
N ARG A 366 -17.64 9.21 0.25
CA ARG A 366 -16.74 9.65 -0.82
C ARG A 366 -17.41 10.70 -1.70
N ARG A 367 -18.67 10.46 -2.07
CA ARG A 367 -19.48 11.40 -2.84
C ARG A 367 -19.63 12.73 -2.09
N LYS A 368 -20.04 12.70 -0.82
CA LYS A 368 -20.15 13.90 0.03
C LYS A 368 -18.84 14.68 0.06
N PHE A 369 -17.71 13.99 0.30
CA PHE A 369 -16.39 14.60 0.32
C PHE A 369 -16.05 15.27 -1.02
N TYR A 370 -16.38 14.65 -2.16
CA TYR A 370 -16.17 15.27 -3.47
C TYR A 370 -17.08 16.48 -3.67
N GLU A 371 -18.38 16.38 -3.33
CA GLU A 371 -19.36 17.47 -3.43
C GLU A 371 -18.93 18.71 -2.63
N GLU A 372 -18.39 18.52 -1.41
CA GLU A 372 -17.89 19.61 -0.56
C GLU A 372 -16.66 20.34 -1.14
N ASN A 373 -16.02 19.77 -2.16
CA ASN A 373 -14.84 20.32 -2.82
C ASN A 373 -15.10 20.84 -4.25
N LEU A 374 -16.31 20.66 -4.79
CA LEU A 374 -16.67 21.23 -6.09
C LEU A 374 -16.64 22.77 -6.07
N GLY A 375 -16.34 23.37 -7.22
CA GLY A 375 -16.14 24.80 -7.41
C GLY A 375 -14.83 25.35 -6.81
N LYS A 376 -14.03 24.52 -6.13
CA LYS A 376 -12.74 24.91 -5.56
C LYS A 376 -11.60 24.48 -6.47
N THR A 377 -10.47 25.16 -6.31
CA THR A 377 -9.25 24.92 -7.07
C THR A 377 -8.28 24.05 -6.28
N PHE A 378 -7.70 23.04 -6.93
CA PHE A 378 -6.70 22.14 -6.37
C PHE A 378 -5.58 21.89 -7.37
N THR A 379 -4.43 21.43 -6.90
CA THR A 379 -3.36 20.99 -7.80
C THR A 379 -3.50 19.49 -8.07
N VAL A 380 -3.55 19.09 -9.32
CA VAL A 380 -3.66 17.69 -9.73
C VAL A 380 -2.32 17.19 -10.22
N LEU A 381 -1.89 16.02 -9.74
CA LEU A 381 -0.86 15.22 -10.39
C LEU A 381 -1.55 14.26 -11.35
N PHE A 382 -1.33 14.46 -12.65
CA PHE A 382 -1.92 13.65 -13.71
C PHE A 382 -1.09 12.39 -13.97
N GLU A 383 -1.77 11.25 -14.07
CA GLU A 383 -1.17 9.93 -14.26
C GLU A 383 -1.39 9.45 -15.71
N GLU A 384 -0.58 8.50 -16.15
CA GLU A 384 -0.76 7.78 -17.41
C GLU A 384 -1.87 6.71 -17.28
N ASP A 385 -3.07 7.15 -16.93
CA ASP A 385 -4.26 6.33 -16.74
C ASP A 385 -5.37 6.84 -17.67
N ILE A 386 -5.43 6.26 -18.87
CA ILE A 386 -6.31 6.71 -19.95
C ILE A 386 -7.50 5.75 -20.09
N GLU A 387 -8.70 6.29 -19.94
CA GLU A 387 -9.94 5.54 -20.15
C GLU A 387 -10.92 6.39 -20.97
N ASN A 388 -11.41 5.85 -22.09
CA ASN A 388 -12.41 6.51 -22.94
C ASN A 388 -12.03 7.95 -23.37
N GLY A 389 -10.75 8.19 -23.67
CA GLY A 389 -10.24 9.51 -24.10
C GLY A 389 -10.05 10.53 -22.97
N LYS A 390 -10.27 10.12 -21.71
CA LYS A 390 -9.96 10.91 -20.52
C LYS A 390 -8.72 10.37 -19.83
N MET A 391 -7.93 11.26 -19.25
CA MET A 391 -6.86 10.92 -18.33
C MET A 391 -7.28 11.18 -16.89
N HIS A 392 -6.67 10.46 -15.95
CA HIS A 392 -6.95 10.63 -14.53
C HIS A 392 -5.78 11.26 -13.79
N GLY A 393 -6.09 11.83 -12.63
CA GLY A 393 -5.11 12.36 -11.72
C GLY A 393 -5.65 12.41 -10.29
N PHE A 394 -4.79 12.80 -9.37
CA PHE A 394 -5.16 13.00 -7.97
C PHE A 394 -4.80 14.39 -7.48
N THR A 395 -5.75 15.04 -6.81
CA THR A 395 -5.47 16.27 -6.06
C THR A 395 -4.57 15.99 -4.85
N GLU A 396 -4.02 17.04 -4.22
CA GLU A 396 -3.29 16.91 -2.95
C GLU A 396 -4.14 16.22 -1.87
N ASN A 397 -5.43 16.57 -1.76
CA ASN A 397 -6.40 15.92 -0.87
C ASN A 397 -7.06 14.67 -1.47
N TYR A 398 -6.41 14.00 -2.42
CA TYR A 398 -6.76 12.65 -2.88
C TYR A 398 -8.14 12.49 -3.53
N ILE A 399 -8.65 13.55 -4.15
CA ILE A 399 -9.79 13.49 -5.05
C ILE A 399 -9.31 12.96 -6.39
N ARG A 400 -9.97 11.91 -6.90
CA ARG A 400 -9.68 11.38 -8.23
C ARG A 400 -10.40 12.23 -9.27
N VAL A 401 -9.64 12.83 -10.15
CA VAL A 401 -10.17 13.67 -11.22
C VAL A 401 -10.10 12.97 -12.58
N ALA A 402 -10.94 13.42 -13.50
CA ALA A 402 -10.91 13.06 -14.91
C ALA A 402 -10.82 14.34 -15.75
N ALA A 403 -9.87 14.38 -16.67
CA ALA A 403 -9.68 15.47 -17.63
C ALA A 403 -9.60 14.89 -19.04
N LYS A 404 -9.75 15.73 -20.07
CA LYS A 404 -9.43 15.34 -21.44
C LYS A 404 -7.97 14.91 -21.51
N TYR A 405 -7.69 13.80 -22.20
CA TYR A 405 -6.32 13.33 -22.35
C TYR A 405 -5.45 14.37 -23.05
N ASP A 406 -4.33 14.70 -22.43
CA ASP A 406 -3.24 15.48 -23.00
C ASP A 406 -1.90 14.82 -22.61
N PRO A 407 -1.11 14.31 -23.58
CA PRO A 407 0.16 13.67 -23.29
C PRO A 407 1.16 14.59 -22.58
N LEU A 408 1.03 15.93 -22.75
CA LEU A 408 1.91 16.91 -22.09
C LEU A 408 1.61 17.08 -20.60
N LEU A 409 0.49 16.54 -20.12
CA LEU A 409 0.10 16.60 -18.71
C LEU A 409 0.53 15.36 -17.92
N ILE A 410 1.00 14.29 -18.57
CA ILE A 410 1.44 13.09 -17.86
C ILE A 410 2.61 13.45 -16.92
N ASN A 411 2.50 13.06 -15.65
CA ASN A 411 3.47 13.37 -14.60
C ASN A 411 3.66 14.88 -14.31
N GLU A 412 2.70 15.71 -14.72
CA GLU A 412 2.70 17.15 -14.44
C GLU A 412 1.74 17.51 -13.30
N LEU A 413 2.11 18.57 -12.58
CA LEU A 413 1.27 19.21 -11.57
C LEU A 413 0.56 20.40 -12.20
N LYS A 414 -0.78 20.37 -12.25
CA LYS A 414 -1.60 21.47 -12.77
C LYS A 414 -2.69 21.88 -11.81
N THR A 415 -2.82 23.17 -11.62
CA THR A 415 -3.91 23.77 -10.87
C THR A 415 -5.18 23.75 -11.72
N VAL A 416 -6.25 23.16 -11.19
CA VAL A 416 -7.54 22.99 -11.88
C VAL A 416 -8.69 23.28 -10.92
N THR A 417 -9.84 23.66 -11.48
CA THR A 417 -11.08 23.83 -10.71
C THR A 417 -11.95 22.60 -10.86
N LEU A 418 -12.40 22.05 -9.73
CA LEU A 418 -13.28 20.88 -9.70
C LEU A 418 -14.71 21.29 -10.11
N ASP A 419 -15.29 20.63 -11.09
CA ASP A 419 -16.59 21.01 -11.67
C ASP A 419 -17.73 20.14 -11.14
N GLN A 420 -17.86 18.93 -11.67
CA GLN A 420 -18.95 18.01 -11.36
C GLN A 420 -18.45 16.57 -11.19
N ILE A 421 -19.26 15.73 -10.54
CA ILE A 421 -18.99 14.29 -10.41
C ILE A 421 -19.68 13.56 -11.56
N ASN A 422 -18.92 12.84 -12.38
CA ASN A 422 -19.48 12.07 -13.50
C ASN A 422 -20.11 10.74 -13.06
N GLU A 423 -20.72 10.02 -14.01
CA GLU A 423 -21.40 8.75 -13.77
C GLU A 423 -20.48 7.66 -13.21
N GLN A 424 -19.18 7.72 -13.50
CA GLN A 424 -18.16 6.81 -12.97
C GLN A 424 -17.71 7.19 -11.55
N GLY A 425 -18.24 8.28 -10.98
CA GLY A 425 -17.91 8.73 -9.63
C GLY A 425 -16.56 9.43 -9.51
N THR A 426 -16.00 9.92 -10.62
CA THR A 426 -14.78 10.73 -10.67
C THR A 426 -15.14 12.20 -10.90
N VAL A 427 -14.28 13.12 -10.46
CA VAL A 427 -14.53 14.56 -10.57
C VAL A 427 -14.01 15.09 -11.89
N GLU A 428 -14.88 15.65 -12.72
CA GLU A 428 -14.48 16.39 -13.91
C GLU A 428 -13.89 17.74 -13.52
N VAL A 429 -12.91 18.18 -14.29
CA VAL A 429 -12.23 19.46 -14.07
C VAL A 429 -12.57 20.42 -15.19
N LEU A 430 -12.70 21.70 -14.86
CA LEU A 430 -12.74 22.74 -15.88
C LEU A 430 -11.40 22.76 -16.62
N GLU A 431 -11.44 22.93 -17.95
CA GLU A 431 -10.21 23.04 -18.74
C GLU A 431 -9.32 24.13 -18.13
N PRO A 432 -8.03 23.83 -17.84
CA PRO A 432 -7.13 24.83 -17.30
C PRO A 432 -7.06 25.99 -18.30
N GLU A 433 -7.40 27.20 -17.85
CA GLU A 433 -7.25 28.38 -18.70
C GLU A 433 -5.79 28.43 -19.18
N VAL A 434 -5.60 28.37 -20.50
CA VAL A 434 -4.29 28.56 -21.11
C VAL A 434 -3.95 30.02 -20.92
N VAL A 435 -3.23 30.34 -19.84
CA VAL A 435 -2.65 31.66 -19.65
C VAL A 435 -1.57 31.81 -20.71
N TYR A 436 -1.93 32.39 -21.86
CA TYR A 436 -0.94 32.86 -22.82
C TYR A 436 -0.15 33.97 -22.13
N GLU A 437 1.11 33.70 -21.78
CA GLU A 437 2.06 34.76 -21.47
C GLU A 437 2.13 35.67 -22.70
N LYS A 438 1.58 36.88 -22.57
CA LYS A 438 1.83 37.94 -23.54
C LYS A 438 3.28 38.36 -23.36
N HIS A 439 4.15 37.88 -24.26
CA HIS A 439 5.52 38.34 -24.41
C HIS A 439 5.60 39.84 -24.69
#